data_AF-A0A8T9Q219-F1
#
_entry.id   AF-A0A8T9Q219-F1
#
_cell.length_a   1.000
_cell.length_b   1.000
_cell.length_c   1.000
_cell.angle_alpha   90.00
_cell.angle_beta   90.00
_cell.angle_gamma   90.00
#
_symmetry.space_group_name_H-M   'P 1'
#
loop_
_entity.id
_entity.type
_entity.pdbx_description
1 polymer ?
#
loop_
_entity_poly.entity_id
_entity_poly.type
_entity_poly.pdbx_seq_one_letter_code
_entity_poly.pdbx_strand_id
1 'polypeptide(L)'
;MATTVRTTPIFFPITAQAPAQPWQQPAELLRQVLAQLDPKERRILDYISLPPEPPKPKAYPIGDCMKASRRISELLQVHPTWTQDKARRETARELGVSPVQLRRMLRHVEQ
;
A
#
# COMPACT_ATOMS: atom_id res chain seq x y z
N MET A 1 -53.44 0.41 -28.96
CA MET A 1 -52.08 0.59 -29.50
C MET A 1 -51.17 0.91 -28.33
N ALA A 2 -50.25 0.00 -27.97
CA ALA A 2 -49.39 0.14 -26.80
C ALA A 2 -48.00 0.62 -27.21
N THR A 3 -47.63 1.83 -26.81
CA THR A 3 -46.34 2.46 -27.12
C THR A 3 -45.30 1.99 -26.11
N THR A 4 -44.39 1.11 -26.52
CA THR A 4 -43.25 0.66 -25.71
C THR A 4 -42.14 1.71 -25.79
N VAL A 5 -41.90 2.41 -24.68
CA VAL A 5 -40.81 3.38 -24.56
C VAL A 5 -39.50 2.62 -24.33
N ARG A 6 -38.63 2.59 -25.35
CA ARG A 6 -37.26 2.07 -25.23
C ARG A 6 -36.41 3.08 -24.45
N THR A 7 -36.17 2.82 -23.17
CA THR A 7 -35.14 3.52 -22.39
C THR A 7 -33.77 2.96 -22.75
N THR A 8 -32.98 3.73 -23.50
CA THR A 8 -31.55 3.44 -23.71
C THR A 8 -30.77 3.90 -22.47
N PRO A 9 -29.90 3.06 -21.88
CA PRO A 9 -29.02 3.52 -20.80
C PRO A 9 -27.96 4.46 -21.37
N ILE A 10 -27.95 5.69 -20.87
CA ILE A 10 -26.89 6.68 -21.15
C ILE A 10 -25.65 6.21 -20.40
N PHE A 11 -24.64 5.76 -21.15
CA PHE A 11 -23.34 5.40 -20.61
C PHE A 11 -22.53 6.67 -20.41
N PHE A 12 -22.40 7.15 -19.16
CA PHE A 12 -21.48 8.22 -18.82
C PHE A 12 -20.08 7.63 -18.67
N PRO A 13 -19.09 7.96 -19.53
CA PRO A 13 -17.72 7.60 -19.23
C PRO A 13 -17.30 8.38 -17.98
N ILE A 14 -17.11 7.67 -16.87
CA ILE A 14 -16.49 8.23 -15.67
C ILE A 14 -15.03 8.51 -16.05
N THR A 15 -14.73 9.71 -16.53
CA THR A 15 -13.38 10.25 -16.48
C THR A 15 -13.11 10.58 -15.02
N ALA A 16 -12.73 9.57 -14.23
CA ALA A 16 -12.21 9.78 -12.89
C ALA A 16 -10.91 10.57 -13.03
N GLN A 17 -11.00 11.90 -13.00
CA GLN A 17 -9.85 12.76 -12.80
C GLN A 17 -9.33 12.46 -11.40
N ALA A 18 -8.26 11.66 -11.34
CA ALA A 18 -7.54 11.46 -10.10
C ALA A 18 -7.13 12.83 -9.55
N PRO A 19 -7.32 13.10 -8.25
CA PRO A 19 -7.00 14.39 -7.67
C PRO A 19 -5.54 14.73 -7.94
N ALA A 20 -5.32 15.96 -8.39
CA ALA A 20 -4.02 16.40 -8.84
C ALA A 20 -3.01 16.24 -7.71
N GLN A 21 -2.05 15.33 -7.90
CA GLN A 21 -1.05 15.05 -6.89
C GLN A 21 0.01 16.15 -6.90
N PRO A 22 0.59 16.53 -5.76
CA PRO A 22 1.58 17.61 -5.68
C PRO A 22 2.82 17.37 -6.55
N TRP A 23 3.11 16.12 -6.95
CA TRP A 23 4.19 15.77 -7.88
C TRP A 23 3.85 16.00 -9.36
N GLN A 24 2.59 16.25 -9.73
CA GLN A 24 2.18 16.36 -11.14
C GLN A 24 2.69 17.64 -11.80
N GLN A 25 2.65 18.77 -11.11
CA GLN A 25 3.14 20.07 -11.61
C GLN A 25 4.63 20.03 -12.01
N PRO A 26 5.57 19.59 -11.15
CA PRO A 26 6.98 19.46 -11.54
C PRO A 26 7.21 18.37 -12.59
N ALA A 27 6.41 17.30 -12.60
CA ALA A 27 6.49 16.27 -13.64
C ALA A 27 6.09 16.81 -15.03
N GLU A 28 5.07 17.68 -15.10
CA GLU A 28 4.64 18.32 -16.35
C GLU A 28 5.70 19.26 -16.91
N LEU A 29 6.33 20.06 -16.03
CA LEU A 29 7.43 20.96 -16.39
C LEU A 29 8.64 20.17 -16.91
N LEU A 30 8.98 19.06 -16.24
CA LEU A 30 10.01 18.14 -16.74
C LEU A 30 9.64 17.63 -18.14
N ARG A 31 8.42 17.12 -18.38
CA ARG A 31 7.99 16.65 -19.70
C ARG A 31 8.17 17.68 -20.81
N GLN A 32 7.90 18.96 -20.54
CA GLN A 32 8.09 20.06 -21.51
C GLN A 32 9.57 20.32 -21.81
N VAL A 33 10.44 20.26 -20.81
CA VAL A 33 11.90 20.38 -21.00
C VAL A 33 12.45 19.16 -21.74
N LEU A 34 11.97 17.96 -21.44
CA LEU A 34 12.36 16.72 -22.11
C LEU A 34 11.93 16.67 -23.58
N ALA A 35 10.86 17.37 -23.94
CA ALA A 35 10.42 17.47 -25.33
C ALA A 35 11.41 18.23 -26.23
N GLN A 36 12.30 19.05 -25.65
CA GLN A 36 13.29 19.86 -26.37
C GLN A 36 14.66 19.18 -26.48
N LEU A 37 14.87 18.04 -25.79
CA LEU A 37 16.14 17.31 -25.76
C LEU A 37 16.22 16.23 -26.85
N ASP A 38 17.43 15.97 -27.33
CA ASP A 38 17.72 14.97 -28.36
C ASP A 38 17.34 13.55 -27.86
N PRO A 39 16.78 12.65 -28.69
CA PRO A 39 16.20 11.38 -28.24
C PRO A 39 17.17 10.46 -27.50
N LYS A 40 18.48 10.59 -27.75
CA LYS A 40 19.54 9.85 -27.04
C LYS A 40 19.70 10.29 -25.58
N GLU A 41 19.51 11.57 -25.28
CA GLU A 41 19.67 12.14 -23.93
C GLU A 41 18.40 12.02 -23.09
N ARG A 42 17.24 11.90 -23.76
CA ARG A 42 15.92 11.78 -23.15
C ARG A 42 15.72 10.49 -22.32
N ARG A 43 16.45 9.42 -22.65
CA ARG A 43 16.31 8.08 -22.04
C ARG A 43 16.57 8.05 -20.52
N ILE A 44 17.54 8.86 -20.05
CA ILE A 44 17.88 8.94 -18.62
C ILE A 44 16.81 9.73 -17.86
N LEU A 45 16.20 10.71 -18.52
CA LEU A 45 15.23 11.62 -17.90
C LEU A 45 13.80 11.07 -17.93
N ASP A 46 13.46 10.24 -18.92
CA ASP A 46 12.23 9.45 -18.90
C ASP A 46 12.17 8.59 -17.62
N TYR A 47 13.31 8.02 -17.22
CA TYR A 47 13.44 7.25 -15.97
C TYR A 47 13.21 8.10 -14.70
N ILE A 48 13.57 9.39 -14.73
CA ILE A 48 13.37 10.34 -13.62
C ILE A 48 11.94 10.89 -13.58
N SER A 49 11.29 10.99 -14.74
CA SER A 49 9.91 11.50 -14.88
C SER A 49 8.82 10.47 -14.54
N LEU A 50 9.20 9.20 -14.43
CA LEU A 50 8.29 8.16 -13.93
C LEU A 50 8.03 8.41 -12.44
N PRO A 51 6.77 8.38 -11.99
CA PRO A 51 6.48 8.47 -10.57
C PRO A 51 7.25 7.36 -9.85
N PRO A 52 7.90 7.66 -8.71
CA PRO A 52 8.66 6.65 -7.99
C PRO A 52 7.76 5.45 -7.74
N GLU A 53 8.20 4.25 -8.15
CA GLU A 53 7.43 3.03 -7.89
C GLU A 53 7.12 2.98 -6.39
N PRO A 54 5.85 2.81 -5.99
CA PRO A 54 5.53 2.69 -4.59
C PRO A 54 6.36 1.54 -4.00
N PRO A 55 6.95 1.72 -2.81
CA PRO A 55 7.76 0.67 -2.22
C PRO A 55 6.94 -0.62 -2.17
N LYS A 56 7.46 -1.69 -2.76
CA LYS A 56 6.76 -2.98 -2.83
C LYS A 56 6.32 -3.37 -1.42
N PRO A 57 5.03 -3.72 -1.21
CA PRO A 57 4.56 -4.16 0.09
C PRO A 57 5.46 -5.28 0.60
N LYS A 58 6.02 -5.11 1.79
CA LYS A 58 6.83 -6.15 2.42
C LYS A 58 5.90 -7.33 2.69
N ALA A 59 6.13 -8.46 2.00
CA ALA A 59 5.39 -9.68 2.24
C ALA A 59 5.75 -10.23 3.61
N TYR A 60 4.74 -10.60 4.40
CA TYR A 60 4.92 -11.31 5.66
C TYR A 60 4.52 -12.76 5.44
N PRO A 61 5.46 -13.72 5.57
CA PRO A 61 5.13 -15.13 5.48
C PRO A 61 4.06 -15.48 6.51
N ILE A 62 3.02 -16.21 6.09
CA ILE A 62 1.91 -16.60 6.97
C ILE A 62 2.42 -17.36 8.21
N GLY A 63 3.46 -18.20 8.04
CA GLY A 63 4.09 -18.91 9.15
C GLY A 63 4.64 -17.99 10.25
N ASP A 64 5.28 -16.89 9.87
CA ASP A 64 5.82 -15.92 10.83
C ASP A 64 4.70 -15.13 11.54
N CYS A 65 3.63 -14.79 10.80
CA CYS A 65 2.46 -14.15 11.35
C CYS A 65 1.75 -15.04 12.38
N MET A 66 1.56 -16.32 12.06
CA MET A 66 0.96 -17.31 12.96
C MET A 66 1.83 -17.55 14.20
N LYS A 67 3.15 -17.67 14.01
CA LYS A 67 4.12 -17.80 15.11
C LYS A 67 4.03 -16.62 16.07
N ALA A 68 3.95 -15.40 15.54
CA ALA A 68 3.82 -14.18 16.33
C ALA A 68 2.50 -14.15 17.12
N SER A 69 1.38 -14.50 16.49
CA SER A 69 0.07 -14.58 17.14
C SER A 69 0.07 -15.60 18.29
N ARG A 70 0.55 -16.82 18.02
CA ARG A 70 0.65 -17.88 19.02
C ARG A 70 1.51 -17.46 20.21
N ARG A 71 2.65 -16.81 19.94
CA ARG A 71 3.57 -16.36 20.99
C ARG A 71 2.92 -15.32 21.92
N ILE A 72 2.12 -14.40 21.38
CA ILE A 72 1.37 -13.43 22.20
C ILE A 72 0.38 -14.15 23.11
N SER A 73 -0.37 -15.14 22.58
CA SER A 73 -1.29 -15.94 23.40
C SER A 73 -0.57 -16.71 24.49
N GLU A 74 0.58 -17.32 24.19
CA GLU A 74 1.42 -18.01 25.18
C GLU A 74 1.88 -17.06 26.29
N LEU A 75 2.36 -15.87 25.95
CA LEU A 75 2.81 -14.89 26.94
C LEU A 75 1.68 -14.40 27.86
N LEU A 76 0.46 -14.26 27.33
CA LEU A 76 -0.70 -13.87 28.14
C LEU A 76 -1.20 -15.01 29.03
N GLN A 77 -1.03 -16.26 28.61
CA GLN A 77 -1.33 -17.42 29.46
C GLN A 77 -0.31 -17.57 30.60
N VAL A 78 0.97 -17.39 30.31
CA VAL A 78 2.05 -17.48 31.31
C VAL A 78 2.04 -16.28 32.27
N HIS A 79 1.66 -15.10 31.77
CA HIS A 79 1.62 -13.87 32.55
C HIS A 79 0.23 -13.22 32.49
N PRO A 80 -0.74 -13.69 33.30
CA PRO A 80 -2.12 -13.19 33.25
C PRO A 80 -2.27 -11.73 33.68
N THR A 81 -1.29 -11.16 34.37
CA THR A 81 -1.26 -9.74 34.75
C THR A 81 -0.73 -8.84 33.63
N TRP A 82 -0.20 -9.41 32.55
CA TRP A 82 0.31 -8.61 31.44
C TRP A 82 -0.83 -8.11 30.57
N THR A 83 -0.69 -6.86 30.13
CA THR A 83 -1.55 -6.30 29.09
C THR A 83 -1.13 -6.85 27.72
N GLN A 84 -2.08 -6.87 26.76
CA GLN A 84 -1.79 -7.24 25.37
C GLN A 84 -0.62 -6.44 24.79
N ASP A 85 -0.53 -5.14 25.10
CA ASP A 85 0.54 -4.27 24.62
C ASP A 85 1.92 -4.68 25.12
N LYS A 86 2.00 -5.16 26.37
CA LYS A 86 3.25 -5.67 26.94
C LYS A 86 3.67 -6.98 26.25
N ALA A 87 2.73 -7.91 26.07
CA ALA A 87 2.99 -9.17 25.37
C ALA A 87 3.42 -8.94 23.90
N ARG A 88 2.80 -7.99 23.21
CA ARG A 88 3.17 -7.59 21.84
C ARG A 88 4.57 -6.98 21.78
N ARG A 89 4.95 -6.13 22.73
CA ARG A 89 6.30 -5.54 22.77
C ARG A 89 7.38 -6.59 22.97
N GLU A 90 7.17 -7.55 23.86
CA GLU A 90 8.13 -8.64 24.07
C GLU A 90 8.19 -9.59 22.88
N THR A 91 7.04 -9.95 22.29
CA THR A 91 7.03 -10.75 21.05
C THR A 91 7.78 -10.06 19.92
N ALA A 92 7.65 -8.73 19.78
CA ALA A 92 8.38 -7.96 18.77
C ALA A 92 9.91 -8.02 19.00
N ARG A 93 10.34 -7.89 20.26
CA ARG A 93 11.75 -8.01 20.66
C ARG A 93 12.31 -9.39 20.39
N GLU A 94 11.61 -10.45 20.78
CA GLU A 94 12.02 -11.84 20.57
C GLU A 94 12.16 -12.19 19.07
N LEU A 95 11.26 -11.68 18.23
CA LEU A 95 11.29 -11.92 16.78
C LEU A 95 12.21 -10.96 16.02
N GLY A 96 12.82 -9.98 16.69
CA GLY A 96 13.69 -8.99 16.04
C GLY A 96 12.96 -8.07 15.05
N VAL A 97 11.66 -7.85 15.24
CA VAL A 97 10.82 -7.02 14.37
C VAL A 97 10.38 -5.74 15.06
N SER A 98 10.15 -4.68 14.29
CA SER A 98 9.61 -3.45 14.87
C SER A 98 8.16 -3.65 15.34
N PRO A 99 7.69 -2.91 16.36
CA PRO A 99 6.29 -2.98 16.82
C PRO A 99 5.28 -2.66 15.71
N VAL A 100 5.65 -1.78 14.78
CA VAL A 100 4.84 -1.43 13.59
C VAL A 100 4.75 -2.62 12.65
N GLN A 101 5.86 -3.32 12.43
CA GLN A 101 5.90 -4.53 11.60
C GLN A 101 5.05 -5.65 12.22
N LEU A 102 5.19 -5.90 13.53
CA LEU A 102 4.38 -6.89 14.24
C LEU A 102 2.88 -6.60 14.10
N ARG A 103 2.46 -5.34 14.26
CA ARG A 103 1.05 -4.94 14.08
C ARG A 103 0.54 -5.24 12.67
N ARG A 104 1.37 -5.05 11.63
CA ARG A 104 1.02 -5.39 10.25
C ARG A 104 0.93 -6.90 10.05
N MET A 105 1.84 -7.67 10.63
CA MET A 105 1.82 -9.13 10.59
C MET A 105 0.52 -9.70 11.21
N LEU A 106 0.12 -9.19 12.37
CA LEU A 106 -1.09 -9.67 13.06
C LEU A 106 -2.39 -9.40 12.29
N ARG A 107 -2.46 -8.30 11.53
CA ARG A 107 -3.61 -8.01 10.65
C ARG A 107 -3.84 -9.08 9.58
N HIS A 108 -2.81 -9.82 9.19
CA HIS A 108 -2.96 -10.92 8.22
C HIS A 108 -3.47 -12.21 8.86
N VAL A 109 -3.52 -12.30 10.20
CA VAL A 109 -4.02 -13.47 10.94
C VAL A 109 -5.45 -13.23 11.44
N GLU A 110 -5.80 -11.98 11.72
CA GLU A 110 -7.13 -11.57 12.20
C GLU A 110 -8.17 -11.43 11.06
N GLN A 111 -7.76 -11.56 9.79
CA GLN A 111 -8.62 -11.56 8.60
C GLN A 111 -9.00 -12.99 8.20
#